data_AF-A0A6B0VEY0-F1
#
_entry.id   AF-A0A6B0VEY0-F1
#
_cell.length_a   1.000
_cell.length_b   1.000
_cell.length_c   1.000
_cell.angle_alpha   90.00
_cell.angle_beta   90.00
_cell.angle_gamma   90.00
#
_symmetry.space_group_name_H-M   'P 1'
#
loop_
_entity.id
_entity.type
_entity.pdbx_description
1 polymer ?
#
loop_
_entity_poly.entity_id
_entity_poly.type
_entity_poly.pdbx_seq_one_letter_code
_entity_poly.pdbx_strand_id
1 'polypeptide(L)'
;MSRLLQIKNKDELDKWIIDFNKRYELNLNTTYTKSLAYQPSEPGCRIAMLSRMDSKPKDEIDSIISNAMVESLRYAAPVTECVWNLSETIFKNGIQWFEANKDQDCMKWDKKYDTLRDKTPTSDDIRQYQSAARKWRTDIGYGCSSKNIIMSGNITNDFYAPKKYINDLTTMVIDMRAKRRERLGISEEDEAAVYARKGAVHADWLERWMAETNEDQMFNLPEWGSWDKQTKKGLLLGGTAVAHLVQKQRMTSREFQKRHLDMVNLSKDEKKLKEMGIDSTMAQKMVQQIERCFSEGERLIEQSKAQTSAFVQQGSALDTPFSTYYWMWKADVTEANFAPLNEMAFLYGQKPVGQKKLLDALKGTAYKWGVNLANLCATGNFDGDRVHMHPGVFTPHRMSEMTATIGVFPLSNPVRFREGSASYRYLTNLHTGEGNPAAKVITELFRLFTKGHPNWQDKDAIVPPEHYLHQSLLDRLGPFCNVSKLKGDALKVKILGEYGSDG
;
A
#
# COMPACT_ATOMS: atom_id res chain seq x y z
N MET A 1 20.78 -0.45 31.65
CA MET A 1 21.44 -1.03 30.46
C MET A 1 20.41 -1.16 29.36
N SER A 2 20.74 -0.72 28.14
CA SER A 2 19.89 -0.90 26.97
C SER A 2 19.64 -2.38 26.71
N ARG A 3 18.40 -2.75 26.40
CA ARG A 3 18.03 -4.12 26.00
C ARG A 3 17.92 -4.27 24.47
N LEU A 4 18.25 -3.22 23.71
CA LEU A 4 18.28 -3.26 22.24
C LEU A 4 19.47 -4.09 21.74
N LEU A 5 19.35 -4.63 20.52
CA LEU A 5 20.44 -5.35 19.89
C LEU A 5 21.53 -4.37 19.47
N GLN A 6 22.76 -4.65 19.91
CA GLN A 6 23.95 -3.84 19.63
C GLN A 6 24.44 -4.06 18.19
N ILE A 7 23.62 -3.63 17.23
CA ILE A 7 23.85 -3.77 15.78
C ILE A 7 23.86 -2.36 15.19
N LYS A 8 24.99 -1.96 14.61
CA LYS A 8 25.22 -0.59 14.11
C LYS A 8 25.13 -0.46 12.60
N ASN A 9 25.36 -1.53 11.88
CA ASN A 9 25.46 -1.55 10.42
C ASN A 9 25.10 -2.94 9.87
N LYS A 10 25.12 -3.04 8.54
CA LYS A 10 24.80 -4.28 7.82
C LYS A 10 25.76 -5.43 8.15
N ASP A 11 27.05 -5.17 8.30
CA ASP A 11 28.04 -6.23 8.56
C ASP A 11 27.83 -6.86 9.95
N GLU A 12 27.51 -6.03 10.95
CA GLU A 12 27.15 -6.49 12.29
C GLU A 12 25.83 -7.26 12.29
N LEU A 13 24.84 -6.83 11.50
CA LEU A 13 23.59 -7.57 11.30
C LEU A 13 23.86 -8.94 10.70
N ASP A 14 24.65 -9.01 9.64
CA ASP A 14 24.94 -10.26 8.93
C ASP A 14 25.69 -11.24 9.86
N LYS A 15 26.65 -10.76 10.68
CA LYS A 15 27.31 -11.57 11.72
C LYS A 15 26.31 -12.09 12.77
N TRP A 16 25.45 -11.21 13.28
CA TRP A 16 24.44 -11.58 14.28
C TRP A 16 23.51 -12.66 13.73
N ILE A 17 23.07 -12.52 12.48
CA ILE A 17 22.19 -13.49 11.81
C ILE A 17 22.88 -14.84 11.60
N ILE A 18 24.17 -14.88 11.29
CA ILE A 18 24.92 -16.14 11.19
C ILE A 18 24.87 -16.91 12.51
N ASP A 19 25.14 -16.25 13.64
CA ASP A 19 25.16 -16.92 14.94
C ASP A 19 23.74 -17.28 15.41
N PHE A 20 22.76 -16.43 15.14
CA PHE A 20 21.37 -16.74 15.41
C PHE A 20 20.88 -17.94 14.58
N ASN A 21 21.29 -18.02 13.31
CA ASN A 21 20.96 -19.13 12.42
C ASN A 21 21.54 -20.47 12.91
N LYS A 22 22.77 -20.48 13.43
CA LYS A 22 23.38 -21.69 14.03
C LYS A 22 22.57 -22.22 15.21
N ARG A 23 21.89 -21.35 15.96
CA ARG A 23 21.15 -21.71 17.17
C ARG A 23 19.71 -22.16 16.92
N TYR A 24 19.08 -21.66 15.86
CA TYR A 24 17.65 -21.86 15.59
C TYR A 24 17.36 -22.51 14.24
N GLU A 25 18.38 -22.84 13.45
CA GLU A 25 18.26 -23.61 12.21
C GLU A 25 17.26 -23.00 11.22
N LEU A 26 17.44 -21.70 10.93
CA LEU A 26 16.54 -21.00 10.01
C LEU A 26 16.73 -21.52 8.58
N ASN A 27 15.65 -21.54 7.80
CA ASN A 27 15.70 -21.96 6.40
C ASN A 27 14.89 -21.06 5.47
N LEU A 28 15.06 -21.30 4.17
CA LEU A 28 14.47 -20.55 3.05
C LEU A 28 13.51 -21.42 2.22
N ASN A 29 13.10 -22.58 2.73
CA ASN A 29 12.40 -23.59 1.92
C ASN A 29 11.11 -23.03 1.30
N THR A 30 10.44 -22.14 2.03
CA THR A 30 9.12 -21.62 1.70
C THR A 30 9.03 -20.10 1.84
N THR A 31 10.17 -19.44 2.14
CA THR A 31 10.21 -18.01 2.48
C THR A 31 11.39 -17.26 1.87
N TYR A 32 11.17 -16.00 1.49
CA TYR A 32 12.14 -15.12 0.83
C TYR A 32 13.30 -14.71 1.75
N THR A 33 13.03 -14.53 3.04
CA THR A 33 14.02 -14.35 4.10
C THR A 33 14.00 -15.57 5.02
N LYS A 34 15.18 -15.91 5.57
CA LYS A 34 15.34 -17.01 6.53
C LYS A 34 14.34 -16.88 7.68
N SER A 35 13.62 -17.95 7.93
CA SER A 35 12.58 -18.05 8.96
C SER A 35 12.74 -19.33 9.78
N LEU A 36 12.10 -19.42 10.96
CA LEU A 36 12.04 -20.69 11.69
C LEU A 36 11.33 -21.69 10.82
N ALA A 37 11.87 -22.90 10.71
CA ALA A 37 11.46 -23.94 9.76
C ALA A 37 9.97 -23.94 9.43
N TYR A 38 9.59 -23.10 8.46
CA TYR A 38 8.21 -22.90 8.09
C TYR A 38 7.86 -24.04 7.14
N GLN A 39 7.37 -25.13 7.71
CA GLN A 39 6.55 -26.03 6.94
C GLN A 39 5.15 -25.39 6.93
N PRO A 40 4.61 -24.98 5.77
CA PRO A 40 3.20 -24.67 5.67
C PRO A 40 2.45 -25.97 5.98
N SER A 41 2.24 -26.24 7.26
CA SER A 41 1.23 -27.18 7.71
C SER A 41 -0.07 -26.74 7.06
N GLU A 42 -0.90 -27.69 6.62
CA GLU A 42 -2.30 -27.32 6.41
C GLU A 42 -2.75 -26.59 7.68
N PRO A 43 -3.32 -25.37 7.60
CA PRO A 43 -3.65 -24.56 8.77
C PRO A 43 -4.19 -25.48 9.86
N GLY A 44 -3.41 -25.66 10.94
CA GLY A 44 -3.41 -26.86 11.80
C GLY A 44 -4.65 -27.76 11.66
N CYS A 45 -4.59 -28.73 10.76
CA CYS A 45 -5.72 -29.57 10.34
C CYS A 45 -6.98 -28.76 9.97
N ARG A 46 -7.03 -28.25 8.72
CA ARG A 46 -8.24 -27.65 8.12
C ARG A 46 -9.49 -28.48 8.43
N ILE A 47 -9.41 -29.81 8.34
CA ILE A 47 -10.52 -30.72 8.68
C ILE A 47 -10.97 -30.55 10.14
N ALA A 48 -10.05 -30.46 11.09
CA ALA A 48 -10.34 -30.25 12.50
C ALA A 48 -10.85 -28.84 12.81
N MET A 49 -10.49 -27.83 12.00
CA MET A 49 -11.02 -26.48 12.14
C MET A 49 -12.42 -26.35 11.51
N LEU A 50 -12.63 -26.98 10.36
CA LEU A 50 -13.92 -27.01 9.66
C LEU A 50 -15.00 -27.70 10.48
N SER A 51 -14.67 -28.80 11.18
CA SER A 51 -15.60 -29.52 12.05
C SER A 51 -15.97 -28.75 13.33
N ARG A 52 -15.17 -27.74 13.70
CA ARG A 52 -15.42 -26.86 14.86
C ARG A 52 -16.29 -25.66 14.53
N MET A 53 -16.60 -25.39 13.27
CA MET A 53 -17.39 -24.21 12.86
C MET A 53 -18.89 -24.48 12.82
N ASP A 54 -19.31 -25.74 12.62
CA ASP A 54 -20.72 -26.08 12.46
C ASP A 54 -21.48 -25.76 13.76
N SER A 55 -22.58 -25.01 13.66
CA SER A 55 -23.44 -24.59 14.78
C SER A 55 -22.78 -23.70 15.84
N LYS A 56 -21.70 -22.98 15.51
CA LYS A 56 -21.05 -22.04 16.44
C LYS A 56 -21.51 -20.59 16.28
N PRO A 57 -21.51 -19.79 17.36
CA PRO A 57 -21.70 -18.34 17.27
C PRO A 57 -20.61 -17.68 16.42
N LYS A 58 -20.95 -16.54 15.79
CA LYS A 58 -20.05 -15.78 14.90
C LYS A 58 -18.70 -15.46 15.56
N ASP A 59 -18.70 -15.02 16.82
CA ASP A 59 -17.47 -14.67 17.54
C ASP A 59 -16.53 -15.88 17.74
N GLU A 60 -17.08 -17.09 17.91
CA GLU A 60 -16.28 -18.32 17.98
C GLU A 60 -15.70 -18.66 16.61
N ILE A 61 -16.47 -18.49 15.54
CA ILE A 61 -16.00 -18.68 14.15
C ILE A 61 -14.85 -17.71 13.84
N ASP A 62 -15.00 -16.42 14.16
CA ASP A 62 -13.97 -15.40 13.99
C ASP A 62 -12.69 -15.75 14.76
N SER A 63 -12.83 -16.30 15.96
CA SER A 63 -11.70 -16.78 16.76
C SER A 63 -11.02 -18.00 16.14
N ILE A 64 -11.76 -18.94 15.54
CA ILE A 64 -11.19 -20.11 14.85
C ILE A 64 -10.39 -19.65 13.62
N ILE A 65 -10.96 -18.76 12.81
CA ILE A 65 -10.29 -18.21 11.62
C ILE A 65 -9.02 -17.45 12.02
N SER A 66 -9.09 -16.63 13.08
CA SER A 66 -7.92 -15.90 13.59
C SER A 66 -6.82 -16.83 14.09
N ASN A 67 -7.19 -17.93 14.78
CA ASN A 67 -6.23 -18.95 15.19
C ASN A 67 -5.58 -19.63 13.97
N ALA A 68 -6.35 -19.94 12.92
CA ALA A 68 -5.83 -20.51 11.69
C ALA A 68 -4.77 -19.61 11.04
N MET A 69 -5.00 -18.29 11.04
CA MET A 69 -4.02 -17.30 10.55
C MET A 69 -2.75 -17.32 11.41
N VAL A 70 -2.89 -17.32 12.73
CA VAL A 70 -1.75 -17.39 13.66
C VAL A 70 -0.93 -18.65 13.40
N GLU A 71 -1.56 -19.83 13.37
CA GLU A 71 -0.87 -21.11 13.12
C GLU A 71 -0.20 -21.14 11.74
N SER A 72 -0.82 -20.54 10.71
CA SER A 72 -0.25 -20.49 9.36
C SER A 72 0.95 -19.56 9.23
N LEU A 73 1.14 -18.58 10.13
CA LEU A 73 2.18 -17.55 9.98
C LEU A 73 3.12 -17.42 11.18
N ARG A 74 2.89 -18.22 12.24
CA ARG A 74 3.65 -18.23 13.50
C ARG A 74 5.16 -18.30 13.31
N TYR A 75 5.61 -19.02 12.28
CA TYR A 75 7.03 -19.24 11.99
C TYR A 75 7.51 -18.57 10.70
N ALA A 76 6.65 -17.79 10.02
CA ALA A 76 6.96 -17.18 8.73
C ALA A 76 7.71 -15.82 8.83
N ALA A 77 8.13 -15.40 10.03
CA ALA A 77 8.77 -14.11 10.24
C ALA A 77 10.09 -13.97 9.44
N PRO A 78 10.30 -12.87 8.68
CA PRO A 78 11.56 -12.59 8.00
C PRO A 78 12.61 -12.12 9.02
N VAL A 79 13.43 -13.06 9.52
CA VAL A 79 14.26 -12.83 10.72
C VAL A 79 15.24 -11.68 10.52
N THR A 80 15.95 -11.62 9.39
CA THR A 80 16.93 -10.57 9.12
C THR A 80 16.34 -9.17 9.27
N GLU A 81 15.21 -8.91 8.60
CA GLU A 81 14.59 -7.59 8.66
C GLU A 81 13.91 -7.31 10.01
N CYS A 82 13.36 -8.32 10.69
CA CYS A 82 12.82 -8.13 12.03
C CYS A 82 13.92 -7.77 13.05
N VAL A 83 15.07 -8.43 12.98
CA VAL A 83 16.25 -8.15 13.83
C VAL A 83 16.78 -6.73 13.56
N TRP A 84 16.80 -6.31 12.30
CA TRP A 84 17.18 -4.94 11.95
C TRP A 84 16.31 -3.88 12.63
N ASN A 85 14.99 -4.12 12.73
CA ASN A 85 14.06 -3.25 13.44
C ASN A 85 14.27 -3.23 14.97
N LEU A 86 14.91 -4.25 15.53
CA LEU A 86 15.26 -4.36 16.95
C LEU A 86 16.68 -3.85 17.26
N SER A 87 17.40 -3.36 16.25
CA SER A 87 18.74 -2.80 16.43
C SER A 87 18.68 -1.44 17.12
N GLU A 88 19.70 -1.15 17.94
CA GLU A 88 19.84 0.12 18.61
C GLU A 88 19.89 1.29 17.62
N THR A 89 20.61 1.14 16.52
CA THR A 89 20.77 2.19 15.51
C THR A 89 19.45 2.56 14.85
N ILE A 90 18.67 1.58 14.38
CA ILE A 90 17.37 1.87 13.77
C ILE A 90 16.39 2.40 14.80
N PHE A 91 16.43 1.88 16.03
CA PHE A 91 15.58 2.39 17.10
C PHE A 91 15.84 3.88 17.36
N LYS A 92 17.10 4.25 17.63
CA LYS A 92 17.50 5.61 17.98
C LYS A 92 17.24 6.59 16.84
N ASN A 93 17.73 6.28 15.65
CA ASN A 93 17.54 7.13 14.48
C ASN A 93 16.04 7.26 14.14
N GLY A 94 15.29 6.16 14.23
CA GLY A 94 13.87 6.10 13.93
C GLY A 94 13.03 7.00 14.84
N ILE A 95 13.26 6.97 16.15
CA ILE A 95 12.55 7.81 17.13
C ILE A 95 13.01 9.28 17.04
N GLN A 96 14.32 9.53 16.93
CA GLN A 96 14.87 10.90 16.82
C GLN A 96 14.40 11.62 15.56
N TRP A 97 14.19 10.89 14.46
CA TRP A 97 13.70 11.47 13.21
C TRP A 97 12.37 12.20 13.39
N PHE A 98 11.42 11.62 14.15
CA PHE A 98 10.13 12.26 14.37
C PHE A 98 10.26 13.55 15.16
N GLU A 99 11.10 13.57 16.19
CA GLU A 99 11.33 14.78 16.97
C GLU A 99 11.94 15.91 16.12
N ALA A 100 12.88 15.56 15.24
CA ALA A 100 13.52 16.52 14.33
C ALA A 100 12.63 16.99 13.17
N ASN A 101 11.61 16.21 12.79
CA ASN A 101 10.79 16.46 11.60
C ASN A 101 9.30 16.74 11.88
N LYS A 102 8.85 16.75 13.15
CA LYS A 102 7.43 16.94 13.52
C LYS A 102 6.80 18.24 12.98
N ASP A 103 7.61 19.28 12.77
CA ASP A 103 7.17 20.58 12.26
C ASP A 103 7.36 20.75 10.75
N GLN A 104 7.88 19.74 10.06
CA GLN A 104 8.07 19.75 8.60
C GLN A 104 6.74 19.56 7.85
N ASP A 105 6.70 20.04 6.60
CA ASP A 105 5.51 19.94 5.75
C ASP A 105 4.99 18.50 5.57
N CYS A 106 5.90 17.53 5.51
CA CYS A 106 5.53 16.11 5.37
C CYS A 106 4.89 15.50 6.62
N MET A 107 4.91 16.20 7.76
CA MET A 107 4.35 15.76 9.04
C MET A 107 3.13 16.58 9.48
N LYS A 108 2.63 17.51 8.68
CA LYS A 108 1.45 18.35 9.02
C LYS A 108 0.20 17.53 9.36
N TRP A 109 0.05 16.32 8.81
CA TRP A 109 -1.03 15.38 9.16
C TRP A 109 -1.00 14.94 10.64
N ASP A 110 0.15 14.94 11.31
CA ASP A 110 0.26 14.61 12.75
C ASP A 110 -0.56 15.58 13.61
N LYS A 111 -0.54 16.87 13.26
CA LYS A 111 -1.33 17.91 13.96
C LYS A 111 -2.83 17.72 13.78
N LYS A 112 -3.25 16.89 12.82
CA LYS A 112 -4.64 16.53 12.54
C LYS A 112 -5.02 15.15 13.06
N TYR A 113 -4.16 14.49 13.86
CA TYR A 113 -4.35 13.10 14.26
C TYR A 113 -5.75 12.82 14.82
N ASP A 114 -6.26 13.68 15.71
CA ASP A 114 -7.58 13.52 16.32
C ASP A 114 -8.70 13.58 15.28
N THR A 115 -8.62 14.51 14.32
CA THR A 115 -9.56 14.55 13.19
C THR A 115 -9.45 13.31 12.31
N LEU A 116 -8.24 12.84 12.03
CA LEU A 116 -7.97 11.70 11.14
C LEU A 116 -8.38 10.36 11.77
N ARG A 117 -8.54 10.29 13.10
CA ARG A 117 -9.08 9.10 13.78
C ARG A 117 -10.54 8.87 13.45
N ASP A 118 -11.28 9.95 13.20
CA ASP A 118 -12.73 9.92 13.02
C ASP A 118 -13.16 10.21 11.59
N LYS A 119 -12.32 10.84 10.76
CA LYS A 119 -12.69 11.27 9.40
C LYS A 119 -11.75 10.74 8.33
N THR A 120 -12.33 10.57 7.14
CA THR A 120 -11.57 10.23 5.92
C THR A 120 -10.49 11.30 5.62
N PRO A 121 -9.22 10.91 5.42
CA PRO A 121 -8.13 11.83 5.13
C PRO A 121 -8.30 12.52 3.78
N THR A 122 -7.72 13.72 3.66
CA THR A 122 -7.60 14.37 2.36
C THR A 122 -6.47 13.74 1.54
N SER A 123 -6.51 13.93 0.21
CA SER A 123 -5.40 13.54 -0.67
C SER A 123 -4.05 14.15 -0.25
N ASP A 124 -4.08 15.34 0.36
CA ASP A 124 -2.86 16.01 0.82
C ASP A 124 -2.27 15.32 2.05
N ASP A 125 -3.10 14.95 3.03
CA ASP A 125 -2.66 14.20 4.23
C ASP A 125 -1.96 12.89 3.82
N ILE A 126 -2.55 12.18 2.85
CA ILE A 126 -1.99 10.96 2.28
C ILE A 126 -0.64 11.21 1.58
N ARG A 127 -0.54 12.26 0.75
CA ARG A 127 0.72 12.61 0.08
C ARG A 127 1.82 12.96 1.08
N GLN A 128 1.48 13.73 2.13
CA GLN A 128 2.40 14.09 3.20
C GLN A 128 2.91 12.85 3.92
N TYR A 129 2.02 11.95 4.35
CA TYR A 129 2.39 10.68 4.98
C TYR A 129 3.34 9.86 4.12
N GLN A 130 3.03 9.67 2.83
CA GLN A 130 3.89 8.88 1.94
C GLN A 130 5.24 9.54 1.71
N SER A 131 5.28 10.88 1.68
CA SER A 131 6.53 11.64 1.62
C SER A 131 7.37 11.45 2.88
N ALA A 132 6.74 11.56 4.06
CA ALA A 132 7.38 11.35 5.35
C ALA A 132 7.93 9.93 5.48
N ALA A 133 7.15 8.90 5.13
CA ALA A 133 7.58 7.51 5.21
C ALA A 133 8.83 7.23 4.35
N ARG A 134 8.88 7.76 3.13
CA ARG A 134 10.05 7.62 2.26
C ARG A 134 11.25 8.42 2.80
N LYS A 135 11.02 9.64 3.28
CA LYS A 135 12.08 10.48 3.86
C LYS A 135 12.67 9.83 5.11
N TRP A 136 11.84 9.32 6.02
CA TRP A 136 12.26 8.58 7.21
C TRP A 136 13.16 7.40 6.84
N ARG A 137 12.76 6.56 5.87
CA ARG A 137 13.57 5.42 5.43
C ARG A 137 14.95 5.83 4.93
N THR A 138 15.03 6.90 4.16
CA THR A 138 16.29 7.42 3.62
C THR A 138 17.15 8.01 4.73
N ASP A 139 16.58 8.90 5.55
CA ASP A 139 17.33 9.68 6.54
C ASP A 139 17.92 8.79 7.65
N ILE A 140 17.22 7.72 8.06
CA ILE A 140 17.72 6.83 9.11
C ILE A 140 18.62 5.70 8.61
N GLY A 141 18.78 5.57 7.29
CA GLY A 141 19.49 4.45 6.67
C GLY A 141 18.76 3.11 6.82
N TYR A 142 17.44 3.08 6.65
CA TYR A 142 16.61 1.90 6.92
C TYR A 142 16.90 0.72 5.97
N GLY A 143 17.25 0.99 4.70
CA GLY A 143 17.45 -0.06 3.69
C GLY A 143 18.75 -0.84 3.90
N CYS A 144 18.65 -2.08 4.39
CA CYS A 144 19.79 -2.98 4.63
C CYS A 144 19.79 -4.24 3.72
N SER A 145 18.70 -4.49 3.00
CA SER A 145 18.54 -5.59 2.04
C SER A 145 17.53 -5.22 0.95
N SER A 146 17.38 -6.02 -0.10
CA SER A 146 16.32 -5.84 -1.09
C SER A 146 14.90 -6.02 -0.54
N LYS A 147 14.76 -6.44 0.73
CA LYS A 147 13.49 -6.79 1.39
C LYS A 147 12.97 -5.67 2.33
N ASN A 148 13.68 -4.55 2.42
CA ASN A 148 13.27 -3.41 3.24
C ASN A 148 13.50 -2.03 2.57
N ILE A 149 13.52 -2.01 1.23
CA ILE A 149 13.69 -0.80 0.40
C ILE A 149 12.37 -0.10 0.04
N ILE A 150 12.51 1.06 -0.60
CA ILE A 150 11.42 1.70 -1.34
C ILE A 150 11.38 1.07 -2.73
N MET A 151 10.35 0.28 -3.00
CA MET A 151 10.14 -0.36 -4.29
C MET A 151 9.66 0.64 -5.32
N SER A 152 10.23 0.58 -6.51
CA SER A 152 9.83 1.36 -7.69
C SER A 152 9.81 0.45 -8.90
N GLY A 153 8.89 0.69 -9.83
CA GLY A 153 8.71 -0.16 -11.01
C GLY A 153 7.24 -0.35 -11.32
N ASN A 154 6.94 -1.32 -12.17
CA ASN A 154 5.57 -1.71 -12.50
C ASN A 154 5.20 -2.99 -11.75
N ILE A 155 3.95 -3.07 -11.29
CA ILE A 155 3.38 -4.31 -10.74
C ILE A 155 3.31 -5.35 -11.87
N THR A 156 3.70 -6.58 -11.56
CA THR A 156 3.60 -7.73 -12.47
C THR A 156 2.14 -8.10 -12.69
N ASN A 157 1.74 -8.31 -13.96
CA ASN A 157 0.36 -8.64 -14.32
C ASN A 157 0.06 -10.14 -14.30
N ASP A 158 1.05 -10.99 -14.06
CA ASP A 158 0.88 -12.44 -14.05
C ASP A 158 1.20 -12.99 -12.65
N PHE A 159 0.28 -13.79 -12.10
CA PHE A 159 0.43 -14.45 -10.81
C PHE A 159 0.26 -15.96 -10.98
N TYR A 160 1.36 -16.69 -10.85
CA TYR A 160 1.40 -18.14 -11.05
C TYR A 160 1.08 -18.86 -9.75
N ALA A 161 0.20 -19.86 -9.82
CA ALA A 161 -0.13 -20.70 -8.67
C ALA A 161 -0.45 -22.15 -9.10
N PRO A 162 -0.31 -23.13 -8.20
CA PRO A 162 -0.74 -24.50 -8.47
C PRO A 162 -2.21 -24.58 -8.91
N LYS A 163 -2.52 -25.47 -9.87
CA LYS A 163 -3.87 -25.61 -10.46
C LYS A 163 -5.00 -25.72 -9.44
N LYS A 164 -4.75 -26.41 -8.33
CA LYS A 164 -5.73 -26.61 -7.22
C LYS A 164 -6.15 -25.33 -6.48
N TYR A 165 -5.43 -24.22 -6.66
CA TYR A 165 -5.70 -22.92 -6.01
C TYR A 165 -6.25 -21.87 -6.98
N ILE A 166 -6.16 -22.09 -8.30
CA ILE A 166 -6.53 -21.11 -9.33
C ILE A 166 -7.98 -20.64 -9.16
N ASN A 167 -8.92 -21.55 -8.93
CA ASN A 167 -10.34 -21.20 -8.85
C ASN A 167 -10.63 -20.28 -7.66
N ASP A 168 -10.06 -20.56 -6.49
CA ASP A 168 -10.24 -19.72 -5.30
C ASP A 168 -9.59 -18.34 -5.48
N LEU A 169 -8.36 -18.31 -6.00
CA LEU A 169 -7.65 -17.07 -6.29
C LEU A 169 -8.42 -16.20 -7.28
N THR A 170 -8.92 -16.81 -8.36
CA THR A 170 -9.72 -16.13 -9.38
C THR A 170 -11.01 -15.60 -8.79
N THR A 171 -11.68 -16.38 -7.95
CA THR A 171 -12.90 -15.99 -7.24
C THR A 171 -12.67 -14.73 -6.39
N MET A 172 -11.59 -14.70 -5.61
CA MET A 172 -11.22 -13.51 -4.82
C MET A 172 -10.91 -12.30 -5.71
N VAL A 173 -10.17 -12.46 -6.82
CA VAL A 173 -9.90 -11.33 -7.74
C VAL A 173 -11.18 -10.77 -8.36
N ILE A 174 -12.11 -11.65 -8.76
CA ILE A 174 -13.41 -11.25 -9.31
C ILE A 174 -14.19 -10.44 -8.28
N ASP A 175 -14.26 -10.92 -7.04
CA ASP A 175 -14.96 -10.25 -5.95
C ASP A 175 -14.32 -8.88 -5.61
N MET A 176 -12.99 -8.83 -5.49
CA MET A 176 -12.25 -7.58 -5.28
C MET A 176 -12.51 -6.55 -6.38
N ARG A 177 -12.59 -6.99 -7.64
CA ARG A 177 -12.95 -6.12 -8.78
C ARG A 177 -14.39 -5.64 -8.68
N ALA A 178 -15.33 -6.52 -8.33
CA ALA A 178 -16.74 -6.15 -8.13
C ALA A 178 -16.91 -5.11 -7.02
N LYS A 179 -16.38 -5.38 -5.82
CA LYS A 179 -16.39 -4.43 -4.71
C LYS A 179 -15.70 -3.10 -5.05
N ARG A 180 -14.64 -3.12 -5.89
CA ARG A 180 -14.03 -1.89 -6.38
C ARG A 180 -14.94 -1.12 -7.33
N ARG A 181 -15.53 -1.78 -8.33
CA ARG A 181 -16.44 -1.14 -9.29
C ARG A 181 -17.59 -0.43 -8.60
N GLU A 182 -18.24 -1.13 -7.67
CA GLU A 182 -19.36 -0.60 -6.90
C GLU A 182 -18.95 0.63 -6.09
N ARG A 183 -17.80 0.58 -5.41
CA ARG A 183 -17.26 1.72 -4.66
C ARG A 183 -16.88 2.91 -5.53
N LEU A 184 -16.46 2.67 -6.77
CA LEU A 184 -16.14 3.73 -7.72
C LEU A 184 -17.39 4.25 -8.47
N GLY A 185 -18.55 3.61 -8.31
CA GLY A 185 -19.76 3.93 -9.07
C GLY A 185 -19.59 3.71 -10.58
N ILE A 186 -18.72 2.78 -10.98
CA ILE A 186 -18.39 2.51 -12.38
C ILE A 186 -19.19 1.29 -12.86
N SER A 187 -19.90 1.42 -13.98
CA SER A 187 -20.59 0.29 -14.61
C SER A 187 -19.60 -0.68 -15.27
N GLU A 188 -19.99 -1.94 -15.48
CA GLU A 188 -19.15 -2.95 -16.12
C GLU A 188 -18.75 -2.54 -17.57
N GLU A 189 -19.64 -1.82 -18.26
CA GLU A 189 -19.42 -1.24 -19.58
C GLU A 189 -18.45 -0.05 -19.56
N ASP A 190 -18.52 0.80 -18.53
CA ASP A 190 -17.61 1.93 -18.36
C ASP A 190 -16.18 1.47 -18.02
N GLU A 191 -16.03 0.39 -17.25
CA GLU A 191 -14.73 -0.21 -16.99
C GLU A 191 -14.11 -0.71 -18.31
N ALA A 192 -14.87 -1.49 -19.09
CA ALA A 192 -14.45 -1.91 -20.43
C ALA A 192 -14.15 -0.73 -21.38
N ALA A 193 -14.87 0.39 -21.28
CA ALA A 193 -14.64 1.60 -22.07
C ALA A 193 -13.42 2.43 -21.61
N VAL A 194 -13.14 2.48 -20.30
CA VAL A 194 -11.92 3.03 -19.71
C VAL A 194 -10.70 2.20 -20.12
N TYR A 195 -10.88 0.88 -20.29
CA TYR A 195 -9.87 -0.02 -20.85
C TYR A 195 -9.79 0.02 -22.39
N ALA A 196 -10.90 0.33 -23.07
CA ALA A 196 -10.99 0.42 -24.53
C ALA A 196 -10.65 1.83 -25.04
N ARG A 197 -9.35 2.16 -25.00
CA ARG A 197 -8.57 2.92 -26.01
C ARG A 197 -9.05 4.30 -26.53
N LYS A 198 -10.18 4.90 -26.14
CA LYS A 198 -10.59 6.20 -26.73
C LYS A 198 -10.00 7.43 -26.05
N GLY A 199 -9.73 7.39 -24.74
CA GLY A 199 -9.06 8.50 -24.02
C GLY A 199 -7.54 8.52 -24.19
N ALA A 200 -6.92 7.37 -24.41
CA ALA A 200 -5.46 7.24 -24.57
C ALA A 200 -4.96 7.86 -25.88
N VAL A 201 -5.70 7.69 -26.97
CA VAL A 201 -5.32 8.17 -28.31
C VAL A 201 -5.19 9.70 -28.32
N HIS A 202 -6.16 10.42 -27.75
CA HIS A 202 -6.12 11.88 -27.66
C HIS A 202 -5.01 12.39 -26.72
N ALA A 203 -4.76 11.68 -25.62
CA ALA A 203 -3.69 12.02 -24.70
C ALA A 203 -2.29 11.75 -25.32
N ASP A 204 -2.11 10.66 -26.04
CA ASP A 204 -0.86 10.31 -26.72
C ASP A 204 -0.57 11.25 -27.90
N TRP A 205 -1.59 11.75 -28.59
CA TRP A 205 -1.42 12.84 -29.56
C TRP A 205 -1.01 14.15 -28.87
N LEU A 206 -1.70 14.54 -27.80
CA LEU A 206 -1.42 15.79 -27.10
C LEU A 206 0.00 15.79 -26.48
N GLU A 207 0.44 14.66 -25.93
CA GLU A 207 1.80 14.52 -25.40
C GLU A 207 2.86 14.66 -26.51
N ARG A 208 2.65 14.07 -27.69
CA ARG A 208 3.54 14.27 -28.84
C ARG A 208 3.57 15.74 -29.27
N TRP A 209 2.41 16.38 -29.38
CA TRP A 209 2.31 17.80 -29.73
C TRP A 209 3.02 18.71 -28.70
N MET A 210 2.97 18.36 -27.41
CA MET A 210 3.69 19.03 -26.34
C MET A 210 5.21 18.85 -26.42
N ALA A 211 5.68 17.72 -26.94
CA ALA A 211 7.09 17.42 -27.10
C ALA A 211 7.73 18.10 -28.33
N GLU A 212 6.93 18.60 -29.29
CA GLU A 212 7.45 19.24 -30.49
C GLU A 212 8.14 20.56 -30.18
N THR A 213 9.41 20.70 -30.58
CA THR A 213 10.19 21.92 -30.36
C THR A 213 10.06 22.93 -31.51
N ASN A 214 9.47 22.53 -32.63
CA ASN A 214 9.35 23.35 -33.81
C ASN A 214 8.15 24.31 -33.67
N GLU A 215 8.39 25.59 -33.92
CA GLU A 215 7.42 26.67 -33.71
C GLU A 215 6.24 26.62 -34.71
N ASP A 216 6.47 26.12 -35.93
CA ASP A 216 5.45 25.92 -36.97
C ASP A 216 4.46 24.82 -36.60
N GLN A 217 4.92 23.83 -35.86
CA GLN A 217 4.10 22.71 -35.44
C GLN A 217 3.22 23.03 -34.22
N MET A 218 3.44 24.18 -33.57
CA MET A 218 2.60 24.64 -32.46
C MET A 218 1.14 24.85 -32.89
N PHE A 219 0.89 25.24 -34.14
CA PHE A 219 -0.46 25.51 -34.66
C PHE A 219 -1.08 24.32 -35.40
N ASN A 220 -0.53 23.12 -35.23
CA ASN A 220 -1.10 21.90 -35.81
C ASN A 220 -2.47 21.57 -35.20
N LEU A 221 -3.37 21.09 -36.05
CA LEU A 221 -4.68 20.62 -35.63
C LEU A 221 -4.56 19.24 -34.95
N PRO A 222 -5.36 18.99 -33.90
CA PRO A 222 -5.43 17.68 -33.29
C PRO A 222 -5.97 16.62 -34.25
N GLU A 223 -5.57 15.36 -34.03
CA GLU A 223 -6.08 14.20 -34.78
C GLU A 223 -7.62 14.08 -34.75
N TRP A 224 -8.27 14.67 -33.74
CA TRP A 224 -9.72 14.69 -33.62
C TRP A 224 -10.37 15.85 -34.38
N GLY A 225 -9.60 16.72 -35.03
CA GLY A 225 -10.05 17.83 -35.86
C GLY A 225 -9.92 19.17 -35.16
N SER A 226 -11.00 19.64 -34.52
CA SER A 226 -11.05 20.96 -33.87
C SER A 226 -10.69 20.89 -32.38
N TRP A 227 -9.99 21.90 -31.88
CA TRP A 227 -9.79 22.13 -30.44
C TRP A 227 -11.11 22.33 -29.69
N ASP A 228 -12.16 22.80 -30.36
CA ASP A 228 -13.50 22.99 -29.77
C ASP A 228 -14.36 21.71 -29.78
N LYS A 229 -13.82 20.59 -30.28
CA LYS A 229 -14.59 19.35 -30.37
C LYS A 229 -14.90 18.81 -28.97
N GLN A 230 -16.18 18.52 -28.74
CA GLN A 230 -16.68 18.01 -27.48
C GLN A 230 -16.99 16.51 -27.54
N THR A 231 -16.93 15.87 -26.37
CA THR A 231 -17.47 14.53 -26.13
C THR A 231 -19.00 14.55 -26.14
N LYS A 232 -19.62 13.36 -26.16
CA LYS A 232 -21.08 13.23 -25.97
C LYS A 232 -21.59 13.83 -24.66
N LYS A 233 -20.71 14.02 -23.66
CA LYS A 233 -21.02 14.61 -22.34
C LYS A 233 -20.78 16.13 -22.30
N GLY A 234 -20.50 16.78 -23.43
CA GLY A 234 -20.27 18.22 -23.53
C GLY A 234 -18.87 18.70 -23.09
N LEU A 235 -17.97 17.79 -22.68
CA LEU A 235 -16.60 18.13 -22.28
C LEU A 235 -15.69 18.29 -23.51
N LEU A 236 -14.78 19.26 -23.50
CA LEU A 236 -13.78 19.44 -24.56
C LEU A 236 -12.80 18.24 -24.61
N LEU A 237 -12.59 17.67 -25.79
CA LEU A 237 -11.65 16.55 -25.96
C LEU A 237 -10.24 16.93 -25.53
N GLY A 238 -9.77 18.13 -25.91
CA GLY A 238 -8.49 18.67 -25.47
C GLY A 238 -8.40 18.79 -23.95
N GLY A 239 -9.46 19.26 -23.28
CA GLY A 239 -9.49 19.36 -21.81
C GLY A 239 -9.46 18.00 -21.11
N THR A 240 -10.17 17.00 -21.65
CA THR A 240 -10.08 15.63 -21.12
C THR A 240 -8.69 15.01 -21.30
N ALA A 241 -8.00 15.31 -22.42
CA ALA A 241 -6.64 14.84 -22.69
C ALA A 241 -5.62 15.50 -21.75
N VAL A 242 -5.72 16.81 -21.51
CA VAL A 242 -4.91 17.54 -20.52
C VAL A 242 -5.08 16.92 -19.14
N ALA A 243 -6.33 16.76 -18.68
CA ALA A 243 -6.62 16.16 -17.37
C ALA A 243 -6.01 14.77 -17.25
N HIS A 244 -6.13 13.94 -18.29
CA HIS A 244 -5.56 12.59 -18.32
C HIS A 244 -4.02 12.60 -18.24
N LEU A 245 -3.32 13.43 -19.02
CA LEU A 245 -1.86 13.51 -18.99
C LEU A 245 -1.32 13.98 -17.63
N VAL A 246 -1.96 14.98 -17.03
CA VAL A 246 -1.58 15.51 -15.72
C VAL A 246 -1.84 14.49 -14.61
N GLN A 247 -2.99 13.81 -14.63
CA GLN A 247 -3.31 12.73 -13.68
C GLN A 247 -2.33 11.55 -13.80
N LYS A 248 -1.85 11.24 -15.01
CA LYS A 248 -0.83 10.21 -15.27
C LYS A 248 0.60 10.66 -15.00
N GLN A 249 0.82 11.90 -14.57
CA GLN A 249 2.13 12.51 -14.35
C GLN A 249 3.05 12.43 -15.60
N ARG A 250 2.45 12.43 -16.79
CA ARG A 250 3.17 12.49 -18.07
C ARG A 250 3.44 13.93 -18.50
N MET A 251 2.74 14.88 -17.89
CA MET A 251 2.88 16.31 -18.08
C MET A 251 2.49 17.03 -16.79
N THR A 252 3.09 18.17 -16.52
CA THR A 252 2.72 19.08 -15.45
C THR A 252 1.88 20.25 -15.99
N SER A 253 1.00 20.82 -15.16
CA SER A 253 0.26 22.04 -15.54
C SER A 253 1.21 23.18 -15.96
N ARG A 254 2.41 23.24 -15.34
CA ARG A 254 3.43 24.25 -15.64
C ARG A 254 4.04 24.08 -17.04
N GLU A 255 4.27 22.85 -17.50
CA GLU A 255 4.76 22.59 -18.85
C GLU A 255 3.74 23.03 -19.90
N PHE A 256 2.45 22.74 -19.67
CA PHE A 256 1.38 23.21 -20.55
C PHE A 256 1.26 24.74 -20.56
N GLN A 257 1.28 25.38 -19.38
CA GLN A 257 1.24 26.85 -19.28
C GLN A 257 2.42 27.51 -20.00
N LYS A 258 3.62 26.91 -19.91
CA LYS A 258 4.78 27.39 -20.64
C LYS A 258 4.55 27.30 -22.16
N ARG A 259 4.09 26.15 -22.65
CA ARG A 259 3.79 25.95 -24.08
C ARG A 259 2.70 26.92 -24.58
N HIS A 260 1.65 27.12 -23.79
CA HIS A 260 0.61 28.10 -24.10
C HIS A 260 1.15 29.52 -24.17
N LEU A 261 2.02 29.92 -23.22
CA LEU A 261 2.66 31.22 -23.23
C LEU A 261 3.58 31.40 -24.46
N ASP A 262 4.32 30.37 -24.85
CA ASP A 262 5.14 30.38 -26.06
C ASP A 262 4.27 30.61 -27.31
N MET A 263 3.11 29.94 -27.39
CA MET A 263 2.12 30.16 -28.46
C MET A 263 1.49 31.56 -28.43
N VAL A 264 1.18 32.09 -27.25
CA VAL A 264 0.66 33.47 -27.09
C VAL A 264 1.68 34.47 -27.64
N ASN A 265 2.95 34.31 -27.31
CA ASN A 265 4.02 35.18 -27.78
C ASN A 265 4.19 35.08 -29.30
N LEU A 266 4.20 33.85 -29.85
CA LEU A 266 4.31 33.62 -31.28
C LEU A 266 3.09 34.16 -32.06
N SER A 267 1.88 34.05 -31.51
CA SER A 267 0.64 34.57 -32.12
C SER A 267 0.60 36.11 -32.25
N LYS A 268 1.52 36.81 -31.58
CA LYS A 268 1.66 38.27 -31.63
C LYS A 268 2.81 38.73 -32.54
N ASP A 269 3.67 37.82 -32.99
CA ASP A 269 4.78 38.12 -33.89
C ASP A 269 4.33 37.99 -35.35
N GLU A 270 3.69 39.03 -35.87
CA GLU A 270 3.13 39.05 -37.22
C GLU A 270 4.16 38.77 -38.32
N LYS A 271 5.41 39.21 -38.12
CA LYS A 271 6.48 38.98 -39.09
C LYS A 271 6.79 37.49 -39.20
N LYS A 272 6.96 36.83 -38.05
CA LYS A 272 7.29 35.42 -37.96
C LYS A 272 6.14 34.52 -38.42
N LEU A 273 4.91 34.85 -38.06
CA LEU A 273 3.72 34.13 -38.55
C LEU A 273 3.60 34.20 -40.08
N LYS A 274 3.88 35.36 -40.67
CA LYS A 274 3.88 35.54 -42.13
C LYS A 274 4.96 34.72 -42.83
N GLU A 275 6.16 34.65 -42.25
CA GLU A 275 7.25 33.78 -42.74
C GLU A 275 6.88 32.30 -42.69
N MET A 276 6.04 31.90 -41.74
CA MET A 276 5.56 30.52 -41.55
C MET A 276 4.28 30.19 -42.34
N GLY A 277 3.68 31.18 -43.03
CA GLY A 277 2.42 31.01 -43.74
C GLY A 277 1.18 30.86 -42.84
N ILE A 278 1.25 31.38 -41.62
CA ILE A 278 0.18 31.27 -40.60
C ILE A 278 -0.62 32.58 -40.55
N ASP A 279 -1.96 32.46 -40.57
CA ASP A 279 -2.86 33.60 -40.37
C ASP A 279 -2.89 34.03 -38.90
N SER A 280 -2.60 35.31 -38.64
CA SER A 280 -2.48 35.85 -37.29
C SER A 280 -3.81 35.84 -36.51
N THR A 281 -4.93 36.04 -37.19
CA THR A 281 -6.27 36.02 -36.57
C THR A 281 -6.64 34.60 -36.16
N MET A 282 -6.34 33.62 -37.02
CA MET A 282 -6.58 32.21 -36.74
C MET A 282 -5.62 31.65 -35.68
N ALA A 283 -4.36 32.12 -35.65
CA ALA A 283 -3.40 31.79 -34.60
C ALA A 283 -3.90 32.26 -33.22
N GLN A 284 -4.35 33.51 -33.12
CA GLN A 284 -4.93 34.04 -31.87
C GLN A 284 -6.19 33.29 -31.45
N LYS A 285 -7.06 32.94 -32.42
CA LYS A 285 -8.25 32.13 -32.16
C LYS A 285 -7.88 30.74 -31.62
N MET A 286 -6.89 30.08 -32.19
CA MET A 286 -6.44 28.75 -31.74
C MET A 286 -5.86 28.81 -30.32
N VAL A 287 -5.08 29.86 -30.01
CA VAL A 287 -4.56 30.10 -28.65
C VAL A 287 -5.68 30.17 -27.61
N GLN A 288 -6.79 30.87 -27.92
CA GLN A 288 -7.96 30.95 -27.04
C GLN A 288 -8.68 29.59 -26.91
N GLN A 289 -8.76 28.81 -27.99
CA GLN A 289 -9.38 27.48 -27.95
C GLN A 289 -8.58 26.51 -27.06
N ILE A 290 -7.25 26.55 -27.17
CA ILE A 290 -6.33 25.75 -26.34
C ILE A 290 -6.40 26.19 -24.88
N GLU A 291 -6.51 27.49 -24.60
CA GLU A 291 -6.71 28.01 -23.24
C GLU A 291 -7.99 27.47 -22.61
N ARG A 292 -9.10 27.46 -23.35
CA ARG A 292 -10.36 26.87 -22.86
C ARG A 292 -10.24 25.38 -22.57
N CYS A 293 -9.51 24.63 -23.41
CA CYS A 293 -9.20 23.23 -23.14
C CYS A 293 -8.40 23.08 -21.84
N PHE A 294 -7.41 23.94 -21.61
CA PHE A 294 -6.61 23.91 -20.39
C PHE A 294 -7.43 24.20 -19.14
N SER A 295 -8.21 25.29 -19.13
CA SER A 295 -9.06 25.66 -18.00
C SER A 295 -10.08 24.56 -17.68
N GLU A 296 -10.66 23.92 -18.70
CA GLU A 296 -11.55 22.77 -18.53
C GLU A 296 -10.79 21.55 -17.97
N GLY A 297 -9.55 21.32 -18.42
CA GLY A 297 -8.67 20.29 -17.87
C GLY A 297 -8.34 20.52 -16.39
N GLU A 298 -8.00 21.75 -16.00
CA GLU A 298 -7.77 22.11 -14.59
C GLU A 298 -9.02 21.93 -13.75
N ARG A 299 -10.18 22.35 -14.25
CA ARG A 299 -11.48 22.12 -13.60
C ARG A 299 -11.77 20.64 -13.40
N LEU A 300 -11.51 19.80 -14.41
CA LEU A 300 -11.66 18.34 -14.31
C LEU A 300 -10.65 17.73 -13.34
N ILE A 301 -9.42 18.24 -13.28
CA ILE A 301 -8.42 17.82 -12.30
C ILE A 301 -8.89 18.20 -10.89
N GLU A 302 -9.40 19.41 -10.67
CA GLU A 302 -9.93 19.85 -9.37
C GLU A 302 -11.17 19.08 -8.94
N GLN A 303 -12.11 18.85 -9.86
CA GLN A 303 -13.26 17.99 -9.60
C GLN A 303 -12.84 16.55 -9.31
N SER A 304 -11.83 16.04 -10.03
CA SER A 304 -11.23 14.74 -9.70
C SER A 304 -10.54 14.76 -8.33
N LYS A 305 -9.87 15.85 -7.93
CA LYS A 305 -9.29 16.00 -6.59
C LYS A 305 -10.37 16.00 -5.50
N ALA A 306 -11.58 16.46 -5.81
CA ALA A 306 -12.74 16.44 -4.93
C ALA A 306 -13.52 15.10 -4.95
N GLN A 307 -13.42 14.29 -6.01
CA GLN A 307 -14.21 13.05 -6.20
C GLN A 307 -13.42 11.74 -6.41
N THR A 308 -12.09 11.71 -6.44
CA THR A 308 -11.37 10.45 -6.75
C THR A 308 -10.95 9.63 -5.53
N SER A 309 -11.81 8.69 -5.20
CA SER A 309 -11.58 7.48 -4.38
C SER A 309 -10.40 6.61 -4.86
N ALA A 310 -9.96 6.72 -6.12
CA ALA A 310 -8.83 5.95 -6.66
C ALA A 310 -7.44 6.42 -6.18
N PHE A 311 -7.21 7.73 -6.03
CA PHE A 311 -5.93 8.26 -5.53
C PHE A 311 -5.76 7.98 -4.03
N VAL A 312 -6.88 7.90 -3.30
CA VAL A 312 -6.92 7.58 -1.86
C VAL A 312 -6.65 6.09 -1.62
N GLN A 313 -7.10 5.17 -2.48
CA GLN A 313 -6.89 3.72 -2.25
C GLN A 313 -5.43 3.26 -2.39
N GLN A 314 -4.69 3.72 -3.43
CA GLN A 314 -3.25 3.42 -3.55
C GLN A 314 -2.38 4.30 -2.65
N GLY A 315 -2.77 5.56 -2.44
CA GLY A 315 -2.06 6.48 -1.55
C GLY A 315 -2.13 6.08 -0.07
N SER A 316 -3.19 5.41 0.38
CA SER A 316 -3.35 4.99 1.79
C SER A 316 -2.61 3.70 2.15
N ALA A 317 -1.73 3.19 1.27
CA ALA A 317 -0.91 2.02 1.58
C ALA A 317 -0.04 2.29 2.81
N LEU A 318 -0.36 1.59 3.91
CA LEU A 318 0.38 1.71 5.16
C LEU A 318 1.83 1.24 4.96
N ASP A 319 2.75 2.03 5.51
CA ASP A 319 4.17 1.71 5.62
C ASP A 319 4.41 1.18 7.03
N THR A 320 4.53 -0.14 7.13
CA THR A 320 4.54 -0.90 8.39
C THR A 320 5.60 -0.40 9.38
N PRO A 321 6.91 -0.36 9.04
CA PRO A 321 7.90 0.13 10.00
C PRO A 321 7.72 1.62 10.30
N PHE A 322 7.45 2.48 9.31
CA PHE A 322 7.26 3.91 9.56
C PHE A 322 6.10 4.19 10.52
N SER A 323 4.93 3.56 10.29
CA SER A 323 3.76 3.72 11.17
C SER A 323 4.02 3.16 12.57
N THR A 324 4.67 1.99 12.68
CA THR A 324 5.04 1.44 13.98
C THR A 324 5.93 2.40 14.76
N TYR A 325 6.97 2.94 14.13
CA TYR A 325 7.86 3.92 14.76
C TYR A 325 7.18 5.23 15.10
N TYR A 326 6.27 5.70 14.25
CA TYR A 326 5.44 6.87 14.54
C TYR A 326 4.56 6.64 15.79
N TRP A 327 3.90 5.49 15.92
CA TRP A 327 3.09 5.17 17.10
C TRP A 327 3.94 5.03 18.36
N MET A 328 5.14 4.46 18.26
CA MET A 328 6.10 4.42 19.37
C MET A 328 6.51 5.82 19.82
N TRP A 329 6.81 6.73 18.88
CA TRP A 329 7.12 8.13 19.19
C TRP A 329 5.94 8.85 19.84
N LYS A 330 4.73 8.76 19.26
CA LYS A 330 3.51 9.35 19.84
C LYS A 330 3.15 8.79 21.21
N ALA A 331 3.59 7.56 21.51
CA ALA A 331 3.34 6.91 22.77
C ALA A 331 4.41 7.16 23.83
N ASP A 332 5.41 8.02 23.58
CA ASP A 332 6.55 8.26 24.48
C ASP A 332 7.38 6.99 24.77
N VAL A 333 7.56 6.13 23.75
CA VAL A 333 8.46 4.98 23.86
C VAL A 333 9.91 5.46 23.81
N THR A 334 10.72 4.96 24.74
CA THR A 334 12.14 5.26 24.90
C THR A 334 12.94 3.96 24.93
N GLU A 335 14.27 4.06 24.79
CA GLU A 335 15.17 2.91 24.88
C GLU A 335 14.99 2.13 26.20
N ALA A 336 14.70 2.83 27.31
CA ALA A 336 14.52 2.22 28.63
C ALA A 336 13.22 1.42 28.76
N ASN A 337 12.16 1.78 28.02
CA ASN A 337 10.84 1.17 28.12
C ASN A 337 10.40 0.39 26.87
N PHE A 338 11.29 0.27 25.87
CA PHE A 338 11.02 -0.44 24.62
C PHE A 338 10.88 -1.96 24.80
N ALA A 339 11.76 -2.59 25.59
CA ALA A 339 11.72 -4.06 25.73
C ALA A 339 10.38 -4.60 26.26
N PRO A 340 9.72 -3.97 27.24
CA PRO A 340 8.34 -4.32 27.62
C PRO A 340 7.31 -4.19 26.49
N LEU A 341 7.41 -3.17 25.62
CA LEU A 341 6.53 -3.03 24.47
C LEU A 341 6.78 -4.13 23.42
N ASN A 342 8.05 -4.41 23.13
CA ASN A 342 8.47 -5.50 22.25
C ASN A 342 7.95 -6.87 22.77
N GLU A 343 8.03 -7.11 24.08
CA GLU A 343 7.49 -8.33 24.69
C GLU A 343 5.96 -8.38 24.59
N MET A 344 5.25 -7.27 24.81
CA MET A 344 3.81 -7.20 24.57
C MET A 344 3.44 -7.51 23.11
N ALA A 345 4.17 -6.92 22.15
CA ALA A 345 3.95 -7.14 20.72
C ALA A 345 4.19 -8.60 20.31
N PHE A 346 5.21 -9.24 20.91
CA PHE A 346 5.47 -10.68 20.78
C PHE A 346 4.31 -11.52 21.31
N LEU A 347 3.86 -11.28 22.55
CA LEU A 347 2.74 -12.00 23.15
C LEU A 347 1.44 -11.86 22.34
N TYR A 348 1.23 -10.71 21.71
CA TYR A 348 0.10 -10.46 20.81
C TYR A 348 0.15 -11.32 19.54
N GLY A 349 1.34 -11.63 19.04
CA GLY A 349 1.52 -12.51 17.89
C GLY A 349 1.34 -14.00 18.19
N GLN A 350 1.31 -14.41 19.46
CA GLN A 350 1.22 -15.84 19.82
C GLN A 350 -0.20 -16.40 19.77
N LYS A 351 -1.22 -15.54 19.87
CA LYS A 351 -2.63 -15.92 19.95
C LYS A 351 -3.53 -14.78 19.47
N PRO A 352 -4.72 -15.07 18.95
CA PRO A 352 -5.72 -14.05 18.66
C PRO A 352 -6.12 -13.31 19.94
N VAL A 353 -6.08 -11.98 19.86
CA VAL A 353 -6.52 -11.11 20.95
C VAL A 353 -7.58 -10.17 20.39
N GLY A 354 -8.79 -10.21 20.97
CA GLY A 354 -9.87 -9.31 20.59
C GLY A 354 -9.60 -7.87 21.00
N GLN A 355 -10.23 -6.92 20.30
CA GLN A 355 -10.08 -5.48 20.52
C GLN A 355 -10.23 -5.06 21.99
N LYS A 356 -11.25 -5.54 22.69
CA LYS A 356 -11.49 -5.20 24.10
C LYS A 356 -10.31 -5.65 24.99
N LYS A 357 -9.87 -6.90 24.82
CA LYS A 357 -8.74 -7.47 25.58
C LYS A 357 -7.43 -6.71 25.31
N LEU A 358 -7.19 -6.27 24.08
CA LEU A 358 -6.04 -5.43 23.76
C LEU A 358 -6.09 -4.09 24.51
N LEU A 359 -7.22 -3.39 24.46
CA LEU A 359 -7.38 -2.09 25.12
C LEU A 359 -7.28 -2.22 26.65
N ASP A 360 -7.86 -3.27 27.22
CA ASP A 360 -7.75 -3.57 28.66
C ASP A 360 -6.29 -3.84 29.05
N ALA A 361 -5.54 -4.59 28.23
CA ALA A 361 -4.11 -4.84 28.46
C ALA A 361 -3.27 -3.56 28.33
N LEU A 362 -3.54 -2.71 27.34
CA LEU A 362 -2.86 -1.41 27.17
C LEU A 362 -3.13 -0.46 28.32
N LYS A 363 -4.36 -0.42 28.84
CA LYS A 363 -4.73 0.43 29.99
C LYS A 363 -4.28 -0.16 31.33
N GLY A 364 -4.13 -1.47 31.41
CA GLY A 364 -3.73 -2.18 32.63
C GLY A 364 -2.23 -2.27 32.86
N THR A 365 -1.39 -1.87 31.90
CA THR A 365 0.06 -1.87 32.08
C THR A 365 0.53 -0.65 32.89
N ALA A 366 1.59 -0.84 33.69
CA ALA A 366 2.21 0.24 34.46
C ALA A 366 3.04 1.22 33.60
N TYR A 367 3.29 0.88 32.33
CA TYR A 367 4.07 1.74 31.44
C TYR A 367 3.21 2.84 30.81
N LYS A 368 3.69 4.10 30.87
CA LYS A 368 3.01 5.27 30.28
C LYS A 368 2.61 5.08 28.82
N TRP A 369 3.45 4.39 28.04
CA TRP A 369 3.17 4.13 26.63
C TRP A 369 1.90 3.31 26.41
N GLY A 370 1.45 2.50 27.38
CA GLY A 370 0.23 1.70 27.25
C GLY A 370 -1.01 2.57 27.17
N VAL A 371 -1.17 3.49 28.11
CA VAL A 371 -2.26 4.46 28.12
C VAL A 371 -2.18 5.37 26.89
N ASN A 372 -0.98 5.83 26.52
CA ASN A 372 -0.80 6.66 25.33
C ASN A 372 -1.20 5.91 24.05
N LEU A 373 -0.77 4.66 23.84
CA LEU A 373 -1.19 3.84 22.70
C LEU A 373 -2.70 3.59 22.68
N ALA A 374 -3.31 3.32 23.85
CA ALA A 374 -4.76 3.16 23.95
C ALA A 374 -5.50 4.45 23.55
N ASN A 375 -4.95 5.62 23.88
CA ASN A 375 -5.51 6.92 23.50
C ASN A 375 -5.32 7.25 22.02
N LEU A 376 -4.34 6.65 21.34
CA LEU A 376 -4.16 6.74 19.90
C LEU A 376 -5.17 5.86 19.13
N CYS A 377 -5.71 4.81 19.74
CA CYS A 377 -6.61 3.90 19.04
C CYS A 377 -7.88 4.61 18.54
N ALA A 378 -8.10 4.58 17.23
CA ALA A 378 -9.39 4.87 16.63
C ALA A 378 -10.34 3.69 16.90
N THR A 379 -11.16 3.83 17.95
CA THR A 379 -12.15 2.81 18.38
C THR A 379 -13.60 3.20 18.09
N GLY A 380 -13.84 4.46 17.73
CA GLY A 380 -15.15 5.03 17.46
C GLY A 380 -15.68 4.78 16.05
N ASN A 381 -16.81 5.43 15.74
CA ASN A 381 -17.43 5.41 14.41
C ASN A 381 -16.63 6.33 13.48
N PHE A 382 -15.73 5.72 12.71
CA PHE A 382 -15.05 6.39 11.61
C PHE A 382 -16.06 6.76 10.52
N ASP A 383 -16.08 8.03 10.12
CA ASP A 383 -16.91 8.59 9.06
C ASP A 383 -16.30 8.23 7.70
N GLY A 384 -16.57 7.00 7.27
CA GLY A 384 -16.11 6.39 6.01
C GLY A 384 -15.86 4.88 6.11
N ASP A 385 -15.43 4.27 5.00
CA ASP A 385 -14.90 2.91 5.02
C ASP A 385 -13.51 2.91 5.67
N ARG A 386 -13.29 2.03 6.64
CA ARG A 386 -12.01 1.88 7.37
C ARG A 386 -10.82 1.61 6.45
N VAL A 387 -11.05 1.11 5.22
CA VAL A 387 -10.01 0.98 4.20
C VAL A 387 -9.38 2.32 3.81
N HIS A 388 -10.10 3.44 3.98
CA HIS A 388 -9.65 4.79 3.67
C HIS A 388 -9.05 5.51 4.88
N MET A 389 -9.03 4.89 6.05
CA MET A 389 -8.45 5.50 7.25
C MET A 389 -6.97 5.84 7.04
N HIS A 390 -6.58 7.06 7.40
CA HIS A 390 -5.22 7.56 7.25
C HIS A 390 -4.20 6.54 7.81
N PRO A 391 -3.15 6.17 7.05
CA PRO A 391 -2.26 5.05 7.42
C PRO A 391 -1.50 5.28 8.74
N GLY A 392 -1.24 6.53 9.12
CA GLY A 392 -0.64 6.88 10.41
C GLY A 392 -1.57 6.69 11.63
N VAL A 393 -2.88 6.44 11.46
CA VAL A 393 -3.82 6.24 12.58
C VAL A 393 -3.67 4.83 13.16
N PHE A 394 -3.62 4.72 14.49
CA PHE A 394 -3.49 3.43 15.16
C PHE A 394 -4.88 2.81 15.36
N THR A 395 -4.99 1.50 15.14
CA THR A 395 -6.21 0.72 15.42
C THR A 395 -5.84 -0.60 16.06
N PRO A 396 -6.77 -1.25 16.79
CA PRO A 396 -6.55 -2.59 17.32
C PRO A 396 -6.09 -3.61 16.26
N HIS A 397 -6.64 -3.52 15.04
CA HIS A 397 -6.24 -4.38 13.93
C HIS A 397 -4.80 -4.09 13.46
N ARG A 398 -4.41 -2.81 13.43
CA ARG A 398 -3.05 -2.37 13.06
C ARG A 398 -1.99 -2.69 14.14
N MET A 399 -2.36 -3.25 15.29
CA MET A 399 -1.41 -3.83 16.24
C MET A 399 -0.57 -4.95 15.58
N SER A 400 -1.12 -5.66 14.60
CA SER A 400 -0.37 -6.64 13.80
C SER A 400 0.82 -6.05 13.03
N GLU A 401 0.76 -4.76 12.66
CA GLU A 401 1.86 -4.03 12.02
C GLU A 401 3.01 -3.87 13.01
N MET A 402 2.69 -3.48 14.24
CA MET A 402 3.64 -3.36 15.32
C MET A 402 4.23 -4.73 15.70
N THR A 403 3.39 -5.77 15.81
CA THR A 403 3.86 -7.16 15.98
C THR A 403 4.79 -7.58 14.84
N ALA A 404 4.49 -7.23 13.59
CA ALA A 404 5.38 -7.56 12.47
C ALA A 404 6.76 -6.92 12.61
N THR A 405 6.80 -5.64 12.98
CA THR A 405 8.03 -4.83 13.09
C THR A 405 8.87 -5.20 14.30
N ILE A 406 8.26 -5.31 15.49
CA ILE A 406 8.98 -5.41 16.76
C ILE A 406 8.60 -6.64 17.58
N GLY A 407 7.72 -7.52 17.10
CA GLY A 407 7.16 -8.62 17.89
C GLY A 407 7.71 -10.01 17.53
N VAL A 408 8.86 -10.11 16.85
CA VAL A 408 9.38 -11.42 16.40
C VAL A 408 9.87 -12.31 17.56
N PHE A 409 10.50 -11.72 18.57
CA PHE A 409 10.90 -12.36 19.82
C PHE A 409 11.09 -11.28 20.90
N PRO A 410 10.94 -11.62 22.20
CA PRO A 410 11.15 -10.66 23.26
C PRO A 410 12.65 -10.47 23.52
N LEU A 411 13.10 -9.21 23.52
CA LEU A 411 14.49 -8.82 23.82
C LEU A 411 14.91 -9.21 25.24
N SER A 412 13.96 -9.30 26.16
CA SER A 412 14.17 -9.81 27.52
C SER A 412 14.53 -11.30 27.56
N ASN A 413 14.10 -12.08 26.57
CA ASN A 413 14.37 -13.51 26.48
C ASN A 413 14.33 -14.03 25.02
N PRO A 414 15.41 -13.83 24.23
CA PRO A 414 15.44 -14.22 22.82
C PRO A 414 15.26 -15.73 22.56
N VAL A 415 15.38 -16.59 23.58
CA VAL A 415 15.13 -18.04 23.45
C VAL A 415 13.68 -18.34 23.08
N ARG A 416 12.76 -17.47 23.52
CA ARG A 416 11.32 -17.57 23.22
C ARG A 416 11.00 -17.38 21.74
N PHE A 417 11.97 -17.01 20.91
CA PHE A 417 11.83 -17.05 19.46
C PHE A 417 11.28 -18.40 18.97
N ARG A 418 11.65 -19.52 19.61
CA ARG A 418 11.15 -20.88 19.30
C ARG A 418 9.63 -21.04 19.45
N GLU A 419 8.98 -20.21 20.28
CA GLU A 419 7.52 -20.23 20.45
C GLU A 419 6.78 -19.67 19.21
N GLY A 420 7.50 -18.91 18.39
CA GLY A 420 6.96 -18.21 17.22
C GLY A 420 6.01 -17.06 17.57
N SER A 421 5.83 -16.17 16.60
CA SER A 421 4.97 -14.99 16.70
C SER A 421 4.44 -14.67 15.32
N ALA A 422 3.12 -14.58 15.18
CA ALA A 422 2.45 -14.38 13.91
C ALA A 422 2.07 -12.91 13.69
N SER A 423 2.20 -12.49 12.44
CA SER A 423 1.51 -11.32 11.90
C SER A 423 1.06 -11.65 10.49
N TYR A 424 -0.11 -11.15 10.07
CA TYR A 424 -0.56 -11.34 8.69
C TYR A 424 0.44 -10.77 7.66
N ARG A 425 1.27 -9.80 8.07
CA ARG A 425 2.30 -9.22 7.21
C ARG A 425 3.36 -10.24 6.81
N TYR A 426 3.63 -11.24 7.64
CA TYR A 426 4.59 -12.31 7.35
C TYR A 426 4.17 -13.20 6.18
N LEU A 427 2.91 -13.14 5.73
CA LEU A 427 2.48 -13.74 4.47
C LEU A 427 3.35 -13.30 3.28
N THR A 428 3.75 -12.02 3.24
CA THR A 428 4.59 -11.48 2.15
C THR A 428 6.03 -11.97 2.21
N ASN A 429 6.43 -12.66 3.27
CA ASN A 429 7.70 -13.39 3.31
C ASN A 429 7.58 -14.78 2.66
N LEU A 430 6.38 -15.31 2.44
CA LEU A 430 6.20 -16.61 1.79
C LEU A 430 6.51 -16.50 0.29
N HIS A 431 7.13 -17.53 -0.28
CA HIS A 431 7.42 -17.58 -1.71
C HIS A 431 6.14 -17.56 -2.57
N THR A 432 6.21 -16.84 -3.68
CA THR A 432 5.22 -16.88 -4.78
C THR A 432 5.72 -17.64 -6.01
N GLY A 433 6.92 -18.20 -5.94
CA GLY A 433 7.52 -19.07 -6.97
C GLY A 433 6.99 -20.51 -6.91
N GLU A 434 7.88 -21.49 -7.12
CA GLU A 434 7.54 -22.92 -7.16
C GLU A 434 6.71 -23.38 -5.94
N GLY A 435 5.58 -24.04 -6.20
CA GLY A 435 4.62 -24.51 -5.22
C GLY A 435 3.75 -23.41 -4.59
N ASN A 436 4.07 -22.13 -4.84
CA ASN A 436 3.49 -20.91 -4.29
C ASN A 436 2.89 -21.07 -2.86
N PRO A 437 3.75 -21.20 -1.82
CA PRO A 437 3.33 -21.26 -0.42
C PRO A 437 2.39 -20.12 0.01
N ALA A 438 2.57 -18.91 -0.54
CA ALA A 438 1.67 -17.79 -0.25
C ALA A 438 0.24 -18.07 -0.71
N ALA A 439 0.07 -18.52 -1.97
CA ALA A 439 -1.23 -18.91 -2.53
C ALA A 439 -1.89 -20.03 -1.73
N LYS A 440 -1.11 -21.03 -1.28
CA LYS A 440 -1.62 -22.08 -0.39
C LYS A 440 -2.25 -21.48 0.87
N VAL A 441 -1.50 -20.67 1.63
CA VAL A 441 -2.03 -20.10 2.89
C VAL A 441 -3.25 -19.22 2.64
N ILE A 442 -3.20 -18.35 1.62
CA ILE A 442 -4.31 -17.45 1.29
C ILE A 442 -5.58 -18.23 0.96
N THR A 443 -5.48 -19.23 0.08
CA THR A 443 -6.66 -20.00 -0.36
C THR A 443 -7.23 -20.87 0.75
N GLU A 444 -6.39 -21.45 1.60
CA GLU A 444 -6.88 -22.23 2.75
C GLU A 444 -7.59 -21.33 3.78
N LEU A 445 -7.06 -20.13 4.06
CA LEU A 445 -7.74 -19.14 4.91
C LEU A 445 -9.03 -18.62 4.28
N PHE A 446 -9.06 -18.43 2.96
CA PHE A 446 -10.26 -18.03 2.22
C PHE A 446 -11.36 -19.07 2.34
N ARG A 447 -11.05 -20.35 2.11
CA ARG A 447 -12.02 -21.45 2.24
C ARG A 447 -12.57 -21.60 3.66
N LEU A 448 -11.73 -21.37 4.69
CA LEU A 448 -12.20 -21.31 6.08
C LEU A 448 -13.13 -20.12 6.31
N PHE A 449 -12.77 -18.94 5.77
CA PHE A 449 -13.55 -17.72 5.91
C PHE A 449 -14.92 -17.84 5.24
N THR A 450 -15.00 -18.32 4.00
CA THR A 450 -16.28 -18.43 3.27
C THR A 450 -17.22 -19.46 3.88
N LYS A 451 -16.70 -20.51 4.55
CA LYS A 451 -17.53 -21.41 5.35
C LYS A 451 -18.12 -20.71 6.58
N GLY A 452 -17.32 -19.90 7.27
CA GLY A 452 -17.74 -19.17 8.47
C GLY A 452 -18.64 -17.97 8.20
N HIS A 453 -18.54 -17.38 7.00
CA HIS A 453 -19.28 -16.19 6.60
C HIS A 453 -19.93 -16.39 5.21
N PRO A 454 -21.13 -16.99 5.13
CA PRO A 454 -21.79 -17.27 3.85
C PRO A 454 -22.05 -16.01 2.99
N ASN A 455 -22.26 -14.85 3.62
CA ASN A 455 -22.53 -13.57 2.95
C ASN A 455 -21.26 -12.74 2.70
N TRP A 456 -20.10 -13.39 2.54
CA TRP A 456 -18.80 -12.71 2.37
C TRP A 456 -18.70 -11.84 1.10
N GLN A 457 -19.60 -12.04 0.14
CA GLN A 457 -19.69 -11.29 -1.12
C GLN A 457 -20.49 -9.98 -0.97
N ASP A 458 -21.10 -9.74 0.19
CA ASP A 458 -21.81 -8.49 0.44
C ASP A 458 -20.88 -7.29 0.25
N LYS A 459 -21.41 -6.20 -0.32
CA LYS A 459 -20.66 -4.99 -0.68
C LYS A 459 -19.82 -4.40 0.47
N ASP A 460 -20.33 -4.50 1.70
CA ASP A 460 -19.73 -3.95 2.91
C ASP A 460 -18.88 -4.99 3.68
N ALA A 461 -18.78 -6.22 3.17
CA ALA A 461 -18.03 -7.28 3.81
C ALA A 461 -16.51 -7.08 3.62
N ILE A 462 -15.80 -6.98 4.75
CA ILE A 462 -14.34 -7.02 4.78
C ILE A 462 -13.91 -8.48 4.76
N VAL A 463 -13.18 -8.88 3.72
CA VAL A 463 -12.68 -10.24 3.54
C VAL A 463 -11.16 -10.24 3.73
N PRO A 464 -10.62 -10.61 4.91
CA PRO A 464 -9.19 -10.55 5.17
C PRO A 464 -8.33 -11.33 4.16
N PRO A 465 -8.71 -12.53 3.68
CA PRO A 465 -7.97 -13.25 2.65
C PRO A 465 -7.82 -12.50 1.31
N GLU A 466 -8.79 -11.67 0.92
CA GLU A 466 -8.65 -10.80 -0.27
C GLU A 466 -7.58 -9.73 -0.04
N HIS A 467 -7.52 -9.16 1.17
CA HIS A 467 -6.47 -8.21 1.52
C HIS A 467 -5.09 -8.87 1.52
N TYR A 468 -5.00 -10.11 1.97
CA TYR A 468 -3.78 -10.93 1.94
C TYR A 468 -3.32 -11.19 0.50
N LEU A 469 -4.25 -11.56 -0.39
CA LEU A 469 -3.96 -11.68 -1.82
C LEU A 469 -3.47 -10.36 -2.39
N HIS A 470 -4.20 -9.26 -2.17
CA HIS A 470 -3.81 -7.94 -2.67
C HIS A 470 -2.37 -7.59 -2.30
N GLN A 471 -1.95 -7.87 -1.06
CA GLN A 471 -0.57 -7.63 -0.63
C GLN A 471 0.44 -8.50 -1.37
N SER A 472 0.10 -9.76 -1.63
CA SER A 472 0.94 -10.68 -2.41
C SER A 472 1.04 -10.27 -3.88
N LEU A 473 -0.04 -9.69 -4.46
CA LEU A 473 -0.07 -9.19 -5.84
C LEU A 473 0.79 -7.94 -6.06
N LEU A 474 1.10 -7.19 -5.01
CA LEU A 474 1.98 -6.02 -5.07
C LEU A 474 3.48 -6.39 -5.18
N ASP A 475 3.79 -7.66 -5.46
CA ASP A 475 5.14 -8.24 -5.58
C ASP A 475 6.05 -7.89 -4.40
N ARG A 476 5.47 -7.80 -3.21
CA ARG A 476 6.21 -7.49 -2.00
C ARG A 476 7.11 -8.67 -1.69
N LEU A 477 8.41 -8.46 -1.82
CA LEU A 477 9.43 -9.40 -1.40
C LEU A 477 9.52 -9.58 0.13
N GLY A 478 8.74 -8.82 0.89
CA GLY A 478 8.64 -8.88 2.34
C GLY A 478 7.76 -7.76 2.92
N PRO A 479 7.44 -7.81 4.22
CA PRO A 479 6.51 -6.89 4.87
C PRO A 479 7.06 -5.48 5.03
N PHE A 480 8.37 -5.32 4.92
CA PHE A 480 9.06 -4.06 5.21
C PHE A 480 9.38 -3.24 3.96
N CYS A 481 8.98 -3.69 2.78
CA CYS A 481 9.07 -2.88 1.56
C CYS A 481 8.03 -1.76 1.54
N ASN A 482 8.45 -0.55 1.16
CA ASN A 482 7.51 0.52 0.83
C ASN A 482 7.13 0.41 -0.65
N VAL A 483 5.82 0.34 -0.94
CA VAL A 483 5.29 0.19 -2.31
C VAL A 483 4.70 1.47 -2.89
N SER A 484 4.91 2.62 -2.24
CA SER A 484 4.28 3.89 -2.64
C SER A 484 4.73 4.42 -4.00
N LYS A 485 5.83 3.91 -4.55
CA LYS A 485 6.35 4.24 -5.89
C LYS A 485 6.10 3.14 -6.93
N LEU A 486 5.41 2.05 -6.58
CA LEU A 486 4.99 1.06 -7.57
C LEU A 486 3.87 1.64 -8.43
N LYS A 487 4.01 1.47 -9.74
CA LYS A 487 3.04 1.87 -10.75
C LYS A 487 2.25 0.65 -11.21
N GLY A 488 1.00 0.86 -11.61
CA GLY A 488 0.12 -0.21 -12.09
C GLY A 488 -1.03 -0.47 -11.13
N ASP A 489 -1.79 -1.52 -11.43
CA ASP A 489 -2.99 -1.87 -10.70
C ASP A 489 -2.97 -3.38 -10.44
N ALA A 490 -2.80 -3.77 -9.18
CA ALA A 490 -2.72 -5.17 -8.76
C ALA A 490 -3.96 -5.96 -9.16
N LEU A 491 -5.12 -5.30 -9.30
CA LEU A 491 -6.34 -5.97 -9.71
C LEU A 491 -6.37 -6.31 -11.20
N LYS A 492 -5.43 -5.82 -12.02
CA LYS A 492 -5.29 -6.23 -13.44
C LYS A 492 -4.54 -7.55 -13.62
N VAL A 493 -4.18 -8.21 -12.52
CA VAL A 493 -3.48 -9.48 -12.55
C VAL A 493 -4.28 -10.58 -13.25
N LYS A 494 -3.57 -11.47 -13.93
CA LYS A 494 -4.02 -12.74 -14.47
C LYS A 494 -3.53 -13.85 -13.54
N ILE A 495 -4.47 -14.65 -13.03
CA ILE A 495 -4.13 -15.85 -12.26
C ILE A 495 -3.85 -16.96 -13.28
N LEU A 496 -2.63 -17.50 -13.23
CA LEU A 496 -2.15 -18.53 -14.15
C LEU A 496 -1.77 -19.80 -13.39
N GLY A 497 -1.90 -20.95 -14.06
CA GLY A 497 -1.31 -22.18 -13.55
C GLY A 497 0.21 -22.13 -13.66
N GLU A 498 0.91 -22.70 -12.68
CA GLU A 498 2.37 -22.91 -12.76
C GLU A 498 2.78 -23.49 -14.12
N TYR A 499 3.96 -23.07 -14.60
CA TYR A 499 4.59 -23.64 -15.78
C TYR A 499 4.59 -25.17 -15.64
N GLY A 500 3.81 -25.85 -16.48
CA GLY A 500 4.03 -27.26 -16.68
C GLY A 500 5.42 -27.42 -17.29
N SER A 501 6.32 -28.09 -16.57
CA SER A 501 7.21 -29.00 -17.26
C SER A 501 6.32 -30.08 -17.87
N ASP A 502 5.93 -29.87 -19.12
CA ASP A 502 5.49 -30.97 -19.97
C ASP A 502 6.66 -31.95 -20.03
N GLY A 503 6.57 -33.00 -19.21
CA GLY A 503 7.36 -34.22 -19.30
C GLY A 503 6.52 -35.30 -19.94
#